data_AF-A0A553G8F7-F1
#
_entry.id   AF-A0A553G8F7-F1
#
_cell.length_a   1.000
_cell.length_b   1.000
_cell.length_c   1.000
_cell.angle_alpha   90.00
_cell.angle_beta   90.00
_cell.angle_gamma   90.00
#
_symmetry.space_group_name_H-M   'P 1'
#
loop_
_entity.id
_entity.type
_entity.pdbx_description
1 polymer ?
#
loop_
_entity_poly.entity_id
_entity_poly.type
_entity_poly.pdbx_seq_one_letter_code
_entity_poly.pdbx_strand_id
1 'polypeptide(L)'
;MAKKKITWELYSYGEYSRWERSSKKLPKLIKITDRIKIHEDLEFGYVLKIKGAKGKVVDYIIEHPPFKDPKGNIEPSFKGQYFINSNDYEFFLGDTVWEPYDDKVGDWLLLTYLDGQLIAEKKIVLQR
;
A
#
# COMPACT_ATOMS: atom_id res chain seq x y z
N MET A 1 30.83 17.56 -0.72
CA MET A 1 29.88 16.72 -1.48
C MET A 1 28.48 16.97 -0.93
N ALA A 2 27.58 17.55 -1.73
CA ALA A 2 26.20 17.74 -1.31
C ALA A 2 25.55 16.36 -1.07
N LYS A 3 24.99 16.12 0.12
CA LYS A 3 24.13 14.94 0.34
C LYS A 3 23.05 14.99 -0.72
N LYS A 4 22.93 13.95 -1.57
CA LYS A 4 21.82 13.84 -2.52
C LYS A 4 20.53 13.92 -1.70
N LYS A 5 19.69 14.91 -1.98
CA LYS A 5 18.42 15.10 -1.29
C LYS A 5 17.48 13.98 -1.71
N ILE A 6 17.01 13.21 -0.74
CA ILE A 6 15.93 12.25 -0.95
C ILE A 6 14.63 13.04 -1.09
N THR A 7 13.82 12.70 -2.10
CA THR A 7 12.50 13.30 -2.30
C THR A 7 11.48 12.20 -2.54
N TRP A 8 10.26 12.39 -2.07
CA TRP A 8 9.15 11.47 -2.29
C TRP A 8 7.87 12.23 -2.65
N GLU A 9 6.98 11.54 -3.36
CA GLU A 9 5.68 12.05 -3.78
C GLU A 9 4.65 10.92 -3.75
N LEU A 10 3.50 11.17 -3.13
CA LEU A 10 2.32 10.31 -3.26
C LEU A 10 1.71 10.52 -4.64
N TYR A 11 2.05 9.65 -5.57
CA TYR A 11 1.74 9.80 -6.99
C TYR A 11 0.27 9.53 -7.30
N SER A 12 -0.28 8.47 -6.72
CA SER A 12 -1.69 8.10 -6.91
C SER A 12 -2.19 7.25 -5.75
N TYR A 13 -3.51 7.24 -5.52
CA TYR A 13 -4.15 6.39 -4.53
C TYR A 13 -5.57 6.04 -4.96
N GLY A 14 -6.13 4.97 -4.40
CA GLY A 14 -7.50 4.54 -4.64
C GLY A 14 -7.57 3.13 -5.17
N GLU A 15 -8.42 2.91 -6.17
CA GLU A 15 -8.68 1.62 -6.79
C GLU A 15 -7.70 1.36 -7.93
N TYR A 16 -7.16 0.15 -7.97
CA TYR A 16 -6.20 -0.32 -8.97
C TYR A 16 -6.70 -1.59 -9.65
N SER A 17 -6.21 -1.82 -10.86
CA SER A 17 -6.40 -3.07 -11.57
C SER A 17 -5.68 -4.19 -10.84
N ARG A 18 -6.32 -5.35 -10.72
CA ARG A 18 -5.71 -6.58 -10.20
C ARG A 18 -4.26 -6.76 -10.64
N TRP A 19 -3.36 -6.95 -9.68
CA TRP A 19 -1.96 -7.18 -9.98
C TRP A 19 -1.73 -8.54 -10.64
N GLU A 20 -1.15 -8.51 -11.83
CA GLU A 20 -0.77 -9.71 -12.56
C GLU A 20 0.61 -10.20 -12.08
N ARG A 21 0.65 -11.29 -11.31
CA ARG A 21 1.89 -11.82 -10.70
C ARG A 21 3.01 -12.16 -11.71
N SER A 22 2.65 -12.42 -12.96
CA SER A 22 3.58 -12.67 -14.08
C SER A 22 4.25 -11.39 -14.59
N SER A 23 3.70 -10.22 -14.27
CA SER A 23 4.11 -8.93 -14.79
C SER A 23 4.98 -8.18 -13.81
N LYS A 24 6.10 -7.62 -14.30
CA LYS A 24 6.94 -6.69 -13.53
C LYS A 24 6.33 -5.29 -13.39
N LYS A 25 5.16 -5.05 -13.99
CA LYS A 25 4.52 -3.74 -13.99
C LYS A 25 3.68 -3.56 -12.72
N LEU A 26 3.68 -2.33 -12.22
CA LEU A 26 2.78 -1.94 -11.15
C LEU A 26 1.32 -2.00 -11.61
N PRO A 27 0.39 -2.20 -10.66
CA PRO A 27 -1.04 -2.08 -10.89
C PRO A 27 -1.40 -0.74 -11.55
N LYS A 28 -2.39 -0.74 -12.45
CA LYS A 28 -2.87 0.48 -13.10
C LYS A 28 -3.96 1.11 -12.25
N LEU A 29 -3.85 2.40 -12.00
CA LEU A 29 -4.89 3.16 -11.32
C LEU A 29 -6.19 3.14 -12.14
N ILE A 30 -7.28 2.69 -11.53
CA ILE A 30 -8.64 2.72 -12.09
C ILE A 30 -9.32 4.02 -11.68
N LYS A 31 -9.28 4.35 -10.38
CA LYS A 31 -10.02 5.49 -9.83
C LYS A 31 -9.32 6.08 -8.61
N ILE A 32 -9.14 7.41 -8.63
CA ILE A 32 -8.68 8.16 -7.46
C ILE A 32 -9.84 8.35 -6.50
N THR A 33 -9.80 7.67 -5.36
CA THR A 33 -10.79 7.81 -4.30
C THR A 33 -10.26 7.25 -2.99
N ASP A 34 -10.80 7.72 -1.88
CA ASP A 34 -10.59 7.20 -0.53
C ASP A 34 -11.77 6.33 -0.07
N ARG A 35 -12.83 6.16 -0.87
CA ARG A 35 -14.01 5.36 -0.55
C ARG A 35 -14.33 4.40 -1.68
N ILE A 36 -14.11 3.11 -1.44
CA ILE A 36 -14.20 2.08 -2.48
C ILE A 36 -15.26 1.06 -2.10
N LYS A 37 -16.14 0.74 -3.05
CA LYS A 37 -17.13 -0.32 -2.87
C LYS A 37 -16.45 -1.67 -3.03
N ILE A 38 -16.64 -2.57 -2.08
CA ILE A 38 -16.07 -3.91 -2.16
C ILE A 38 -16.74 -4.68 -3.31
N HIS A 39 -15.90 -5.27 -4.14
CA HIS A 39 -16.28 -6.27 -5.12
C HIS A 39 -15.16 -7.30 -5.24
N GLU A 40 -15.44 -8.40 -5.91
CA GLU A 40 -14.44 -9.43 -6.22
C GLU A 40 -13.27 -8.81 -7.01
N ASP A 41 -12.05 -9.29 -6.72
CA ASP A 41 -10.80 -8.82 -7.35
C ASP A 41 -10.48 -7.33 -7.14
N LEU A 42 -11.14 -6.65 -6.20
CA LEU A 42 -10.81 -5.28 -5.85
C LEU A 42 -9.38 -5.19 -5.33
N GLU A 43 -8.54 -4.37 -5.97
CA GLU A 43 -7.22 -4.00 -5.46
C GLU A 43 -7.20 -2.50 -5.14
N PHE A 44 -6.63 -2.14 -4.00
CA PHE A 44 -6.58 -0.75 -3.56
C PHE A 44 -5.24 -0.43 -2.90
N GLY A 45 -4.90 0.84 -2.88
CA GLY A 45 -3.67 1.29 -2.23
C GLY A 45 -3.20 2.64 -2.73
N TYR A 46 -1.88 2.80 -2.81
CA TYR A 46 -1.23 3.95 -3.42
C TYR A 46 0.11 3.62 -4.06
N VAL A 47 0.55 4.50 -4.94
CA VAL A 47 1.90 4.50 -5.51
C VAL A 47 2.68 5.70 -4.96
N LEU A 48 3.85 5.44 -4.39
CA LEU A 48 4.84 6.45 -4.04
C LEU A 48 5.96 6.47 -5.07
N LYS A 49 6.37 7.67 -5.46
CA LYS A 49 7.60 7.90 -6.21
C LYS A 49 8.67 8.35 -5.24
N ILE A 50 9.76 7.60 -5.13
CA ILE A 50 10.88 7.87 -4.23
C ILE A 50 12.13 8.07 -5.07
N LYS A 51 12.80 9.22 -4.89
CA LYS A 51 14.03 9.56 -5.61
C LYS A 51 15.22 9.74 -4.69
N GLY A 52 16.39 9.29 -5.15
CA GLY A 52 17.67 9.44 -4.45
C GLY A 52 17.88 8.51 -3.26
N ALA A 53 17.01 7.51 -3.06
CA ALA A 53 17.02 6.61 -1.91
C ALA A 53 17.57 5.20 -2.21
N LYS A 54 18.33 5.01 -3.31
CA LYS A 54 18.94 3.71 -3.62
C LYS A 54 19.79 3.21 -2.45
N GLY A 55 19.59 1.96 -2.05
CA GLY A 55 20.29 1.36 -0.92
C GLY A 55 19.58 1.51 0.43
N LYS A 56 18.46 2.24 0.47
CA LYS A 56 17.62 2.40 1.65
C LYS A 56 16.54 1.33 1.74
N VAL A 57 15.94 1.20 2.92
CA VAL A 57 14.82 0.29 3.18
C VAL A 57 13.56 1.12 3.41
N VAL A 58 12.48 0.69 2.76
CA VAL A 58 11.13 1.16 3.03
C VAL A 58 10.49 0.16 3.98
N ASP A 59 9.94 0.65 5.09
CA ASP A 59 9.08 -0.12 5.98
C ASP A 59 7.62 0.26 5.70
N TYR A 60 6.71 -0.70 5.80
CA TYR A 60 5.28 -0.41 5.70
C TYR A 60 4.47 -1.05 6.83
N ILE A 61 3.33 -0.43 7.10
CA ILE A 61 2.29 -0.96 7.97
C ILE A 61 0.95 -0.76 7.26
N ILE A 62 0.13 -1.81 7.22
CA ILE A 62 -1.28 -1.73 6.81
C ILE A 62 -2.12 -2.10 8.03
N GLU A 63 -2.77 -1.11 8.61
CA GLU A 63 -3.81 -1.36 9.60
C GLU A 63 -5.14 -1.56 8.87
N HIS A 64 -5.88 -2.56 9.29
CA HIS A 64 -7.14 -2.97 8.67
C HIS A 64 -8.21 -3.16 9.74
N PRO A 65 -9.49 -3.23 9.36
CA PRO A 65 -10.56 -3.60 10.28
C PRO A 65 -10.24 -4.93 10.97
N PRO A 66 -10.61 -5.12 12.24
CA PRO A 66 -10.31 -6.37 12.94
C PRO A 66 -11.11 -7.51 12.32
N PHE A 67 -10.40 -8.48 11.72
CA PHE A 67 -10.97 -9.74 11.27
C PHE A 67 -10.20 -10.91 11.88
N LYS A 68 -10.80 -12.10 11.86
CA LYS A 68 -10.21 -13.29 12.46
C LYS A 68 -9.41 -14.11 11.45
N ASP A 69 -8.27 -14.60 11.89
CA ASP A 69 -7.50 -15.62 11.19
C ASP A 69 -8.27 -16.97 11.21
N PRO A 70 -7.82 -18.00 10.45
CA PRO A 70 -8.43 -19.32 10.47
C PRO A 70 -8.43 -20.03 11.84
N LYS A 71 -7.66 -19.54 12.82
CA LYS A 71 -7.60 -20.05 14.20
C LYS A 71 -8.53 -19.26 15.14
N GLY A 72 -9.22 -18.23 14.64
CA GLY A 72 -10.14 -17.39 15.40
C GLY A 72 -9.49 -16.21 16.14
N ASN A 73 -8.19 -15.96 15.98
CA ASN A 73 -7.49 -14.83 16.57
C ASN A 73 -7.65 -13.58 15.71
N ILE A 74 -7.63 -12.38 16.31
CA ILE A 74 -7.61 -11.14 15.53
C ILE A 74 -6.29 -11.07 14.75
N GLU A 75 -6.39 -10.90 13.43
CA GLU A 75 -5.22 -10.75 12.57
C GLU A 75 -4.50 -9.42 12.91
N PRO A 76 -3.18 -9.45 13.18
CA PRO A 76 -2.39 -8.24 13.38
C PRO A 76 -2.24 -7.44 12.07
N SER A 77 -1.97 -6.14 12.20
CA SER A 77 -1.62 -5.28 11.06
C SER A 77 -0.52 -5.90 10.21
N PHE A 78 -0.64 -5.77 8.89
CA PHE A 78 0.39 -6.27 7.98
C PHE A 78 1.61 -5.37 8.01
N LYS A 79 2.80 -5.96 8.10
CA LYS A 79 4.07 -5.24 8.16
C LYS A 79 5.08 -5.89 7.24
N GLY A 80 5.96 -5.10 6.67
CA GLY A 80 7.06 -5.62 5.87
C GLY A 80 8.06 -4.56 5.47
N GLN A 81 9.07 -5.01 4.74
CA GLN A 81 10.22 -4.20 4.34
C GLN A 81 10.56 -4.45 2.88
N TYR A 82 10.92 -3.39 2.16
CA TYR A 82 11.37 -3.45 0.77
C TYR A 82 12.67 -2.67 0.58
N PHE A 83 13.61 -3.28 -0.16
CA PHE A 83 14.87 -2.63 -0.50
C PHE A 83 14.74 -1.77 -1.77
N ILE A 84 15.12 -0.51 -1.68
CA ILE A 84 15.14 0.40 -2.83
C ILE A 84 16.38 0.11 -3.68
N ASN A 85 16.17 -0.47 -4.86
CA ASN A 85 17.25 -0.85 -5.78
C ASN A 85 17.61 0.22 -6.83
N SER A 86 16.82 1.29 -6.94
CA SER A 86 16.97 2.37 -7.94
C SER A 86 16.88 3.75 -7.29
N ASN A 87 17.49 4.76 -7.91
CA ASN A 87 17.35 6.16 -7.48
C ASN A 87 16.08 6.83 -8.01
N ASP A 88 15.35 6.17 -8.91
CA ASP A 88 13.99 6.53 -9.31
C ASP A 88 13.18 5.25 -9.11
N TYR A 89 12.43 5.20 -8.00
CA TYR A 89 11.80 3.99 -7.50
C TYR A 89 10.31 4.25 -7.29
N GLU A 90 9.49 3.38 -7.85
CA GLU A 90 8.04 3.38 -7.64
C GLU A 90 7.69 2.26 -6.66
N PHE A 91 7.02 2.63 -5.58
CA PHE A 91 6.60 1.71 -4.53
C PHE A 91 5.08 1.69 -4.47
N PHE A 92 4.49 0.53 -4.71
CA PHE A 92 3.07 0.30 -4.49
C PHE A 92 2.87 -0.29 -3.09
N LEU A 93 2.05 0.37 -2.28
CA LEU A 93 1.54 -0.18 -1.03
C LEU A 93 0.03 -0.31 -1.15
N GLY A 94 -0.47 -1.52 -0.96
CA GLY A 94 -1.87 -1.83 -1.15
C GLY A 94 -2.17 -3.26 -0.80
N ASP A 95 -3.42 -3.63 -0.98
CA ASP A 95 -3.90 -4.97 -0.77
C ASP A 95 -5.00 -5.33 -1.77
N THR A 96 -5.24 -6.63 -1.95
CA THR A 96 -6.38 -7.15 -2.70
C THR A 96 -7.48 -7.50 -1.70
N VAL A 97 -8.75 -7.33 -2.02
CA VAL A 97 -9.84 -7.76 -1.14
C VAL A 97 -10.18 -9.24 -1.38
N TRP A 98 -10.37 -10.01 -0.33
CA TRP A 98 -10.73 -11.44 -0.37
C TRP A 98 -11.92 -11.77 0.54
N GLU A 99 -12.53 -12.94 0.31
CA GLU A 99 -13.62 -13.45 1.14
C GLU A 99 -13.16 -13.83 2.55
N PRO A 100 -13.99 -13.63 3.59
CA PRO A 100 -15.30 -12.96 3.56
C PRO A 100 -15.16 -11.44 3.42
N TYR A 101 -15.86 -10.88 2.43
CA TYR A 101 -15.77 -9.46 2.06
C TYR A 101 -16.23 -8.50 3.17
N ASP A 102 -17.25 -8.90 3.92
CA ASP A 102 -17.80 -8.11 5.01
C ASP A 102 -16.78 -7.84 6.12
N ASP A 103 -15.87 -8.78 6.37
CA ASP A 103 -14.80 -8.63 7.35
C ASP A 103 -13.76 -7.59 6.94
N LYS A 104 -13.76 -7.18 5.66
CA LYS A 104 -12.82 -6.19 5.10
C LYS A 104 -13.43 -4.79 5.01
N VAL A 105 -14.72 -4.64 5.31
CA VAL A 105 -15.41 -3.34 5.35
C VAL A 105 -14.87 -2.49 6.49
N GLY A 106 -14.60 -1.22 6.21
CA GLY A 106 -14.16 -0.24 7.20
C GLY A 106 -12.87 0.46 6.80
N ASP A 107 -12.17 0.94 7.82
CA ASP A 107 -10.99 1.79 7.68
C ASP A 107 -9.72 0.98 7.47
N TRP A 108 -9.00 1.28 6.39
CA TRP A 108 -7.67 0.77 6.09
C TRP A 108 -6.67 1.94 6.13
N LEU A 109 -5.66 1.84 6.98
CA LEU A 109 -4.61 2.85 7.13
C LEU A 109 -3.28 2.29 6.60
N LEU A 110 -2.78 2.91 5.54
CA LEU A 110 -1.56 2.52 4.84
C LEU A 110 -0.44 3.51 5.18
N LEU A 111 0.60 3.01 5.83
CA LEU A 111 1.72 3.78 6.33
C LEU A 111 3.01 3.33 5.65
N THR A 112 3.79 4.27 5.12
CA THR A 112 5.13 4.01 4.58
C THR A 112 6.17 4.86 5.29
N TYR A 113 7.23 4.20 5.74
CA TYR A 113 8.38 4.81 6.39
C TYR A 113 9.64 4.62 5.53
N LEU A 114 10.55 5.59 5.61
CA LEU A 114 11.88 5.52 4.99
C LEU A 114 12.91 5.92 6.04
N ASP A 115 13.83 5.01 6.35
CA ASP A 115 14.80 5.18 7.45
C ASP A 115 14.11 5.56 8.78
N GLY A 116 12.94 4.98 9.06
CA GLY A 116 12.15 5.26 10.27
C GLY A 116 11.33 6.57 10.25
N GLN A 117 11.45 7.41 9.22
CA GLN A 117 10.61 8.60 9.05
C GLN A 117 9.34 8.25 8.29
N LEU A 118 8.17 8.64 8.80
CA LEU A 118 6.90 8.54 8.06
C LEU A 118 6.96 9.45 6.83
N ILE A 119 6.87 8.86 5.64
CA ILE A 119 6.92 9.60 4.37
C ILE A 119 5.59 9.60 3.62
N ALA A 120 4.69 8.67 3.95
CA ALA A 120 3.33 8.66 3.42
C ALA A 120 2.36 7.98 4.39
N GLU A 121 1.15 8.54 4.44
CA GLU A 121 0.03 8.03 5.18
C GLU A 121 -1.22 8.18 4.30
N LYS A 122 -2.00 7.11 4.19
CA LYS A 122 -3.29 7.19 3.50
C LYS A 122 -4.33 6.28 4.14
N LYS A 123 -5.47 6.89 4.46
CA LYS A 123 -6.68 6.17 4.85
C LYS A 123 -7.55 5.90 3.62
N ILE A 124 -7.99 4.66 3.47
CA ILE A 124 -8.97 4.20 2.47
C ILE A 124 -10.11 3.51 3.24
N VAL A 125 -11.35 3.82 2.89
CA VAL A 125 -12.55 3.26 3.49
C VAL A 125 -13.18 2.30 2.50
N LEU A 126 -13.24 1.02 2.87
CA LEU A 126 -13.97 0.02 2.13
C LEU A 126 -15.43 -0.01 2.61
N GLN A 127 -16.37 0.03 1.67
CA GLN A 127 -17.81 0.06 1.94
C GLN A 127 -18.55 -0.96 1.08
N ARG A 128 -19.79 -1.25 1.45
CA ARG A 128 -20.70 -2.08 0.64
C ARG A 128 -21.21 -1.33 -0.60
#